data_AF-A0A0G1MPQ7-F1
#
_entry.id   AF-A0A0G1MPQ7-F1
#
_cell.length_a   1.000
_cell.length_b   1.000
_cell.length_c   1.000
_cell.angle_alpha   90.00
_cell.angle_beta   90.00
_cell.angle_gamma   90.00
#
_symmetry.space_group_name_H-M   'P 1'
#
loop_
_entity.id
_entity.type
_entity.pdbx_description
1 polymer ?
#
loop_
_entity_poly.entity_id
_entity_poly.type
_entity_poly.pdbx_seq_one_letter_code
_entity_poly.pdbx_strand_id
1 'polypeptide(L)'
;MLDTVHVFAGLAIGRQIANPIVAFIVGIISHIILDAIPHWDGDKGKKYEDREKNGECKRVLGRQGKQIIFWDITVTSCIGLLLSVSGILWPDFPDFPSLIAHLYTHPSLIVGVLGALLWDIVYLAYLFYPSEWLKRFTLFSLHKKIQDNETPKKIPSLLFQGVFVLFFVLSFILW
;
A
#
# COMPACT_ATOMS: atom_id res chain seq x y z
N MET A 1 -6.38 4.54 1.04
CA MET A 1 -6.22 4.43 -0.43
C MET A 1 -5.75 3.02 -0.75
N LEU A 2 -6.09 2.48 -1.93
CA LEU A 2 -5.61 1.16 -2.35
C LEU A 2 -4.07 1.04 -2.31
N ASP A 3 -3.58 -0.12 -1.87
CA ASP A 3 -2.16 -0.41 -1.65
C ASP A 3 -1.36 -0.30 -2.94
N THR A 4 -1.97 -0.57 -4.10
CA THR A 4 -1.32 -0.42 -5.41
C THR A 4 -0.60 0.93 -5.54
N VAL A 5 -1.26 2.03 -5.17
CA VAL A 5 -0.65 3.36 -5.28
C VAL A 5 0.50 3.54 -4.28
N HIS A 6 0.34 3.03 -3.06
CA HIS A 6 1.39 3.08 -2.02
C HIS A 6 2.64 2.29 -2.41
N VAL A 7 2.46 1.08 -2.97
CA VAL A 7 3.56 0.24 -3.46
C VAL A 7 4.35 0.96 -4.54
N PHE A 8 3.69 1.49 -5.57
CA PHE A 8 4.39 2.15 -6.67
C PHE A 8 4.99 3.49 -6.26
N ALA A 9 4.36 4.24 -5.34
CA ALA A 9 4.96 5.41 -4.74
C ALA A 9 6.26 5.04 -3.99
N GLY A 10 6.22 3.98 -3.17
CA GLY A 10 7.38 3.48 -2.43
C GLY A 10 8.50 3.00 -3.34
N LEU A 11 8.18 2.31 -4.44
CA LEU A 11 9.16 1.92 -5.46
C LEU A 11 9.80 3.14 -6.14
N ALA A 12 8.99 4.12 -6.57
CA ALA A 12 9.49 5.35 -7.18
C ALA A 12 10.41 6.14 -6.22
N ILE A 13 10.01 6.25 -4.95
CA ILE A 13 10.82 6.89 -3.89
C ILE A 13 12.13 6.13 -3.70
N GLY A 14 12.09 4.80 -3.56
CA GLY A 14 13.27 3.97 -3.37
C GLY A 14 14.24 4.04 -4.55
N ARG A 15 13.74 4.26 -5.77
CA ARG A 15 14.55 4.42 -6.97
C ARG A 15 15.25 5.77 -7.07
N GLN A 16 14.60 6.83 -6.57
CA GLN A 16 15.12 8.20 -6.60
C GLN A 16 15.98 8.54 -5.39
N ILE A 17 15.76 7.88 -4.24
CA ILE A 17 16.47 8.11 -2.99
C ILE A 17 17.31 6.88 -2.66
N ALA A 18 18.61 6.95 -2.94
CA ALA A 18 19.54 5.83 -2.68
C ALA A 18 19.73 5.54 -1.18
N ASN A 19 19.55 6.53 -0.29
CA ASN A 19 19.67 6.32 1.14
C ASN A 19 18.42 5.56 1.68
N PRO A 20 18.57 4.33 2.20
CA PRO A 20 17.43 3.52 2.61
C PRO A 20 16.65 4.11 3.79
N ILE A 21 17.31 4.76 4.74
CA ILE A 21 16.64 5.38 5.89
C ILE A 21 15.77 6.55 5.43
N VAL A 22 16.31 7.38 4.54
CA VAL A 22 15.55 8.52 3.98
C VAL A 22 14.40 8.00 3.11
N ALA A 23 14.63 7.00 2.26
CA ALA A 23 13.57 6.38 1.44
C ALA A 23 12.43 5.82 2.29
N PHE A 24 12.75 5.16 3.42
CA PHE A 24 11.76 4.66 4.36
C PHE A 24 10.93 5.78 4.99
N ILE A 25 11.58 6.84 5.51
CA ILE A 25 10.90 7.98 6.12
C ILE A 25 10.01 8.69 5.10
N VAL A 26 10.52 8.92 3.89
CA VAL A 26 9.75 9.55 2.80
C VAL A 26 8.60 8.65 2.36
N GLY A 27 8.76 7.32 2.38
CA GLY A 27 7.67 6.36 2.17
C GLY A 27 6.57 6.49 3.22
N ILE A 28 6.91 6.61 4.51
CA ILE A 28 5.91 6.85 5.57
C ILE A 28 5.15 8.16 5.32
N ILE A 29 5.87 9.22 4.95
CA ILE A 29 5.26 10.53 4.67
C ILE A 29 4.35 10.44 3.44
N SER A 30 4.78 9.73 2.39
CA SER A 30 3.98 9.58 1.17
C SER A 30 2.67 8.85 1.44
N HIS A 31 2.66 7.82 2.28
CA HIS A 31 1.43 7.16 2.72
C HIS A 31 0.43 8.17 3.30
N ILE A 32 0.86 9.01 4.25
CA ILE A 32 -0.02 9.99 4.90
C ILE A 32 -0.55 11.01 3.88
N ILE A 33 0.29 11.49 2.97
CA ILE A 33 -0.10 12.44 1.93
C ILE A 33 -1.12 11.81 0.99
N LEU A 34 -0.86 10.57 0.53
CA LEU A 34 -1.71 9.90 -0.44
C LEU A 34 -3.05 9.45 0.16
N ASP A 35 -3.09 9.14 1.45
CA ASP A 35 -4.34 8.88 2.16
C ASP A 35 -5.16 10.15 2.41
N ALA A 36 -4.53 11.33 2.46
CA ALA A 36 -5.23 12.61 2.55
C ALA A 36 -5.89 13.04 1.24
N ILE A 37 -5.52 12.42 0.13
CA ILE A 37 -6.11 12.67 -1.18
C ILE A 37 -7.46 11.94 -1.28
N PRO A 38 -8.50 12.57 -1.90
CA PRO A 38 -9.78 11.92 -2.14
C PRO A 38 -9.62 10.59 -2.91
N HIS A 39 -10.02 9.49 -2.27
CA HIS A 39 -9.86 8.15 -2.84
C HIS A 39 -11.05 7.24 -2.48
N TRP A 40 -11.17 6.09 -3.16
CA TRP A 40 -12.21 5.10 -2.87
C TRP A 40 -11.57 3.83 -2.33
N ASP A 41 -12.04 3.42 -1.16
CA ASP A 41 -11.49 2.29 -0.41
C ASP A 41 -12.57 1.26 -0.05
N GLY A 42 -13.73 1.32 -0.72
CA GLY A 42 -14.90 0.52 -0.40
C GLY A 42 -16.02 1.34 0.25
N ASP A 43 -17.22 0.78 0.26
CA ASP A 43 -18.33 1.42 0.95
C ASP A 43 -18.19 1.18 2.46
N LYS A 44 -18.15 2.24 3.27
CA LYS A 44 -17.80 2.20 4.71
C LYS A 44 -18.63 1.20 5.54
N GLY A 45 -19.86 0.86 5.10
CA GLY A 45 -20.74 -0.13 5.74
C GLY A 45 -20.69 -1.55 5.20
N LYS A 46 -19.88 -1.82 4.16
CA LYS A 46 -19.77 -3.13 3.50
C LYS A 46 -18.33 -3.67 3.47
N LYS A 47 -17.33 -2.79 3.71
CA LYS A 47 -15.92 -3.18 3.82
C LYS A 47 -15.65 -4.03 5.05
N TYR A 48 -16.30 -3.72 6.17
CA TYR A 48 -16.15 -4.42 7.43
C TYR A 48 -17.47 -4.98 7.93
N GLU A 49 -17.42 -6.13 8.58
CA GLU A 49 -18.53 -6.78 9.27
C GLU A 49 -18.13 -6.96 10.73
N ASP A 50 -19.02 -6.66 11.66
CA ASP A 50 -18.80 -6.95 13.07
C ASP A 50 -19.24 -8.40 13.34
N ARG A 51 -18.33 -9.22 13.89
CA ARG A 51 -18.62 -10.60 14.29
C ARG A 51 -18.42 -10.77 15.78
N GLU A 52 -19.41 -11.33 16.44
CA GLU A 52 -19.29 -11.74 17.83
C GLU A 52 -18.69 -13.15 17.92
N LYS A 53 -17.63 -13.30 18.70
CA LYS A 53 -17.06 -14.60 19.05
C LYS A 53 -16.63 -14.57 20.52
N ASN A 54 -17.14 -15.49 21.31
CA ASN A 54 -16.87 -15.59 22.76
C ASN A 54 -17.23 -14.31 23.55
N GLY A 55 -18.30 -13.60 23.17
CA GLY A 55 -18.73 -12.35 23.83
C GLY A 55 -17.91 -11.12 23.47
N GLU A 56 -16.90 -11.25 22.59
CA GLU A 56 -16.14 -10.13 22.06
C GLU A 56 -16.61 -9.79 20.64
N CYS A 57 -16.94 -8.52 20.41
CA CYS A 57 -17.26 -7.99 19.10
C CYS A 57 -15.96 -7.69 18.35
N LYS A 58 -15.63 -8.48 17.32
CA LYS A 58 -14.45 -8.31 16.48
C LYS A 58 -14.85 -7.83 15.10
N ARG A 59 -14.28 -6.70 14.68
CA ARG A 59 -14.41 -6.21 13.31
C ARG A 59 -13.58 -7.08 12.37
N VAL A 60 -14.23 -7.67 11.38
CA VAL A 60 -13.59 -8.51 10.35
C VAL A 60 -13.84 -7.92 8.96
N LEU A 61 -13.03 -8.36 7.99
CA LEU A 61 -13.20 -7.95 6.60
C LEU A 61 -14.45 -8.61 6.00
N GLY A 62 -15.38 -7.78 5.52
CA GLY A 62 -16.58 -8.25 4.84
C GLY A 62 -16.31 -8.77 3.44
N ARG A 63 -17.34 -9.30 2.76
CA ARG A 63 -17.17 -9.85 1.39
C ARG A 63 -16.64 -8.82 0.40
N GLN A 64 -17.15 -7.58 0.45
CA GLN A 64 -16.68 -6.49 -0.43
C GLN A 64 -15.23 -6.11 -0.10
N GLY A 65 -14.88 -6.00 1.18
CA GLY A 65 -13.51 -5.72 1.60
C GLY A 65 -12.52 -6.77 1.10
N LYS A 66 -12.87 -8.06 1.19
CA LYS A 66 -12.05 -9.16 0.65
C LYS A 66 -11.84 -9.05 -0.85
N GLN A 67 -12.89 -8.70 -1.59
CA GLN A 67 -12.80 -8.51 -3.04
C GLN A 67 -11.91 -7.32 -3.40
N ILE A 68 -12.02 -6.21 -2.67
CA ILE A 68 -11.18 -5.03 -2.89
C ILE A 68 -9.71 -5.37 -2.69
N ILE A 69 -9.35 -5.98 -1.55
CA ILE A 69 -7.96 -6.39 -1.26
C ILE A 69 -7.47 -7.38 -2.32
N PHE A 70 -8.29 -8.36 -2.71
CA PHE A 70 -7.92 -9.33 -3.74
C PHE A 70 -7.58 -8.65 -5.07
N TRP A 71 -8.44 -7.74 -5.54
CA TRP A 71 -8.20 -7.02 -6.79
C TRP A 71 -7.01 -6.08 -6.71
N ASP A 72 -6.81 -5.42 -5.58
CA ASP A 72 -5.68 -4.52 -5.34
C ASP A 72 -4.33 -5.26 -5.38
N ILE A 73 -4.24 -6.39 -4.66
CA ILE A 73 -3.08 -7.29 -4.73
C ILE A 73 -2.87 -7.82 -6.15
N THR A 74 -3.95 -8.19 -6.85
CA THR A 74 -3.87 -8.71 -8.22
C THR A 74 -3.30 -7.66 -9.18
N VAL A 75 -3.81 -6.43 -9.15
CA VAL A 75 -3.33 -5.32 -9.99
C VAL A 75 -1.86 -5.01 -9.69
N THR A 76 -1.52 -4.89 -8.40
CA THR A 76 -0.13 -4.67 -7.96
C THR A 76 0.79 -5.76 -8.49
N SER A 77 0.38 -7.03 -8.40
CA SER A 77 1.16 -8.18 -8.84
C SER A 77 1.32 -8.22 -10.36
N CYS A 78 0.26 -7.89 -11.12
CA CYS A 78 0.32 -7.81 -12.58
C CYS A 78 1.30 -6.71 -13.05
N ILE A 79 1.25 -5.53 -12.45
CA ILE A 79 2.18 -4.44 -12.80
C ILE A 79 3.60 -4.79 -12.36
N GLY A 80 3.79 -5.34 -11.15
CA GLY A 80 5.09 -5.81 -10.68
C GLY A 80 5.71 -6.89 -11.57
N LEU A 81 4.90 -7.83 -12.04
CA LEU A 81 5.33 -8.84 -13.02
C LEU A 81 5.70 -8.20 -14.35
N LEU A 82 4.92 -7.24 -14.84
CA LEU A 82 5.24 -6.51 -16.07
C LEU A 82 6.60 -5.80 -15.97
N LEU A 83 6.86 -5.09 -14.87
CA LEU A 83 8.13 -4.41 -14.61
C LEU A 83 9.30 -5.39 -14.43
N SER A 84 9.02 -6.60 -13.92
CA SER A 84 10.03 -7.64 -13.75
C SER A 84 10.40 -8.25 -15.11
N VAL A 85 9.40 -8.63 -15.90
CA VAL A 85 9.58 -9.19 -17.25
C VAL A 85 10.24 -8.17 -18.19
N SER A 86 10.00 -6.87 -17.99
CA SER A 86 10.66 -5.82 -18.77
C SER A 86 12.11 -5.55 -18.36
N GLY A 87 12.64 -6.23 -17.35
CA GLY A 87 14.00 -6.02 -16.85
C GLY A 87 14.18 -4.76 -15.97
N ILE A 88 13.12 -3.99 -15.73
CA ILE A 88 13.23 -2.70 -15.02
C ILE A 88 13.31 -2.93 -13.51
N LEU A 89 12.44 -3.80 -12.97
CA LEU A 89 12.45 -4.18 -11.56
C LEU A 89 13.38 -5.37 -11.29
N TRP A 90 13.52 -6.27 -12.28
CA TRP A 90 14.32 -7.49 -12.17
C TRP A 90 15.14 -7.67 -13.46
N PRO A 91 16.39 -7.18 -13.50
CA PRO A 91 17.19 -7.14 -14.72
C PRO A 91 17.33 -8.47 -15.47
N ASP A 92 17.60 -9.56 -14.75
CA ASP A 92 17.81 -10.88 -15.34
C ASP A 92 16.64 -11.85 -15.06
N PHE A 93 15.39 -11.37 -15.15
CA PHE A 93 14.20 -12.19 -14.94
C PHE A 93 14.22 -13.47 -15.81
N PRO A 94 13.94 -14.69 -15.27
CA PRO A 94 13.50 -15.02 -13.91
C PRO A 94 14.61 -15.61 -13.00
N ASP A 95 15.87 -15.20 -13.15
CA ASP A 95 16.98 -15.69 -12.30
C ASP A 95 16.89 -15.15 -10.87
N PHE A 96 16.40 -15.95 -9.92
CA PHE A 96 16.10 -15.48 -8.57
C PHE A 96 17.34 -14.95 -7.80
N PRO A 97 18.53 -15.55 -7.91
CA PRO A 97 19.76 -14.98 -7.36
C PRO A 97 20.04 -13.54 -7.83
N SER A 98 19.83 -13.22 -9.12
CA SER A 98 19.99 -11.85 -9.63
C SER A 98 19.04 -10.86 -8.97
N LEU A 99 17.78 -11.25 -8.71
CA LEU A 99 16.81 -10.41 -8.00
C LEU A 99 17.30 -10.09 -6.59
N ILE A 100 17.74 -11.11 -5.85
CA ILE A 100 18.23 -10.92 -4.49
C ILE A 100 19.47 -10.02 -4.47
N ALA A 101 20.41 -10.24 -5.41
CA ALA A 101 21.58 -9.37 -5.55
C ALA A 101 21.20 -7.92 -5.91
N HIS A 102 20.23 -7.75 -6.80
CA HIS A 102 19.71 -6.43 -7.19
C HIS A 102 19.08 -5.70 -6.00
N LEU A 103 18.21 -6.39 -5.25
CA LEU A 103 17.56 -5.82 -4.06
C LEU A 103 18.54 -5.56 -2.91
N TYR A 104 19.57 -6.40 -2.76
CA TYR A 104 20.63 -6.18 -1.77
C TYR A 104 21.49 -4.96 -2.09
N THR A 105 21.76 -4.71 -3.38
CA THR A 105 22.51 -3.53 -3.84
C THR A 105 21.66 -2.26 -3.88
N HIS A 106 20.33 -2.40 -3.97
CA HIS A 106 19.36 -1.31 -3.98
C HIS A 106 18.34 -1.43 -2.83
N PRO A 107 18.80 -1.43 -1.56
CA PRO A 107 17.92 -1.67 -0.41
C PRO A 107 16.85 -0.59 -0.26
N SER A 108 17.08 0.61 -0.80
CA SER A 108 16.12 1.72 -0.85
C SER A 108 14.80 1.33 -1.52
N LEU A 109 14.80 0.44 -2.51
CA LEU A 109 13.59 -0.06 -3.17
C LEU A 109 12.67 -0.79 -2.18
N ILE A 110 13.23 -1.70 -1.40
CA ILE A 110 12.46 -2.50 -0.44
C ILE A 110 11.96 -1.59 0.69
N VAL A 111 12.85 -0.82 1.29
CA VAL A 111 12.48 -0.01 2.46
C VAL A 111 11.57 1.16 2.09
N GLY A 112 11.66 1.70 0.87
CA GLY A 112 10.71 2.69 0.37
C GLY A 112 9.28 2.14 0.32
N VAL A 113 9.11 0.92 -0.22
CA VAL A 113 7.83 0.20 -0.21
C VAL A 113 7.37 -0.12 1.21
N LEU A 114 8.26 -0.62 2.07
CA LEU A 114 7.92 -0.92 3.46
C LEU A 114 7.46 0.32 4.24
N GLY A 115 8.10 1.48 4.01
CA GLY A 115 7.69 2.74 4.61
C GLY A 115 6.29 3.15 4.14
N ALA A 116 6.03 3.05 2.84
CA ALA A 116 4.73 3.39 2.24
C ALA A 116 3.58 2.46 2.67
N LEU A 117 3.88 1.22 3.06
CA LEU A 117 2.88 0.23 3.51
C LEU A 117 2.81 0.06 5.03
N LEU A 118 3.68 0.72 5.80
CA LEU A 118 3.84 0.44 7.22
C LEU A 118 2.51 0.50 7.99
N TRP A 119 1.72 1.54 7.75
CA TRP A 119 0.46 1.76 8.45
C TRP A 119 -0.59 0.68 8.11
N ASP A 120 -0.70 0.31 6.83
CA ASP A 120 -1.62 -0.72 6.36
C ASP A 120 -1.24 -2.10 6.92
N ILE A 121 0.06 -2.42 6.96
CA ILE A 121 0.57 -3.67 7.55
C ILE A 121 0.22 -3.73 9.04
N VAL A 122 0.46 -2.66 9.79
CA VAL A 122 0.15 -2.61 11.23
C VAL A 122 -1.36 -2.68 11.45
N TYR A 123 -2.17 -2.01 10.62
CA TYR A 123 -3.63 -2.08 10.66
C TYR A 123 -4.16 -3.49 10.36
N LEU A 124 -3.62 -4.14 9.34
CA LEU A 124 -3.96 -5.51 8.99
C LEU A 124 -3.56 -6.47 10.12
N ALA A 125 -2.38 -6.30 10.70
CA ALA A 125 -1.94 -7.07 11.86
C ALA A 125 -2.88 -6.87 13.05
N TYR A 126 -3.38 -5.65 13.30
CA TYR A 126 -4.38 -5.38 14.32
C TYR A 126 -5.71 -6.10 14.06
N LEU A 127 -6.18 -6.21 12.80
CA LEU A 127 -7.38 -6.98 12.48
C LEU A 127 -7.24 -8.47 12.82
N PHE A 128 -6.05 -9.04 12.63
CA PHE A 128 -5.79 -10.44 12.99
C PHE A 128 -5.56 -10.60 14.49
N TYR A 129 -4.77 -9.72 15.10
CA TYR A 129 -4.33 -9.75 16.49
C TYR A 129 -4.67 -8.43 17.19
N PRO A 130 -5.92 -8.21 17.60
CA PRO A 130 -6.33 -6.97 18.24
C PRO A 130 -5.58 -6.81 19.57
N SER A 131 -4.68 -5.82 19.62
CA SER A 131 -3.93 -5.46 20.83
C SER A 131 -3.96 -3.95 21.05
N GLU A 132 -4.02 -3.53 22.31
CA GLU A 132 -3.98 -2.11 22.67
C GLU A 132 -2.65 -1.46 22.27
N TRP A 133 -1.56 -2.23 22.20
CA TRP A 133 -0.28 -1.75 21.70
C TRP A 133 -0.36 -1.39 20.21
N LEU A 134 -0.87 -2.29 19.35
CA LEU A 134 -1.04 -2.03 17.92
C LEU A 134 -2.01 -0.87 17.67
N LYS A 135 -3.09 -0.78 18.46
CA LYS A 135 -4.08 0.31 18.38
C LYS A 135 -3.47 1.68 18.70
N ARG A 136 -2.49 1.75 19.61
CA ARG A 136 -1.75 2.99 19.91
C ARG A 136 -0.70 3.29 18.84
N PHE A 137 0.02 2.27 18.37
CA PHE A 137 1.11 2.42 17.41
C PHE A 137 0.64 2.92 16.05
N THR A 138 -0.54 2.48 15.61
CA THR A 138 -1.19 2.88 14.35
C THR A 138 -1.60 4.36 14.27
N LEU A 139 -1.46 5.15 15.34
CA LEU A 139 -2.05 6.50 15.42
C LEU A 139 -3.49 6.48 14.85
N PHE A 140 -4.25 5.44 15.21
CA PHE A 140 -5.50 5.03 14.55
C PHE A 140 -6.48 6.19 14.36
N SER A 141 -6.50 7.12 15.32
CA SER A 141 -7.33 8.32 15.28
C SER A 141 -6.90 9.33 14.21
N LEU A 142 -5.60 9.47 13.95
CA LEU A 142 -5.04 10.38 12.95
C LEU A 142 -5.20 9.81 11.55
N HIS A 143 -4.79 8.55 11.33
CA HIS A 143 -4.95 7.85 10.05
C HIS A 143 -6.44 7.78 9.63
N LYS A 144 -7.33 7.41 10.56
CA LYS A 144 -8.77 7.36 10.28
C LYS A 144 -9.40 8.73 10.06
N LYS A 145 -8.96 9.78 10.79
CA LYS A 145 -9.43 11.15 10.57
C LYS A 145 -9.05 11.67 9.19
N ILE A 146 -7.89 11.28 8.68
CA ILE A 146 -7.44 11.61 7.32
C ILE A 146 -8.30 10.88 6.28
N GLN A 147 -8.55 9.57 6.47
CA GLN A 147 -9.41 8.77 5.59
C GLN A 147 -10.91 9.14 5.65
N ASP A 148 -11.37 9.81 6.72
CA ASP A 148 -12.78 10.15 6.91
C ASP A 148 -13.23 11.43 6.20
N ASN A 149 -12.31 12.19 5.59
CA ASN A 149 -12.63 13.38 4.81
C ASN A 149 -13.21 13.01 3.44
N GLU A 150 -14.55 13.11 3.38
CA GLU A 150 -15.42 12.96 2.21
C GLU A 150 -15.40 11.61 1.51
N THR A 151 -16.55 10.94 1.41
CA THR A 151 -16.71 9.77 0.55
C THR A 151 -16.88 10.24 -0.89
N PRO A 152 -15.82 10.28 -1.71
CA PRO A 152 -15.95 10.78 -3.06
C PRO A 152 -16.61 9.67 -3.89
N LYS A 153 -17.29 10.04 -4.99
CA LYS A 153 -17.97 9.06 -5.83
C LYS A 153 -16.96 8.01 -6.32
N LYS A 154 -17.34 6.72 -6.28
CA LYS A 154 -16.45 5.58 -6.60
C LYS A 154 -15.66 5.76 -7.90
N ILE A 155 -16.34 6.13 -9.00
CA ILE A 155 -15.71 6.21 -10.33
C ILE A 155 -14.61 7.29 -10.40
N PRO A 156 -14.87 8.57 -10.09
CA PRO A 156 -13.82 9.59 -10.15
C PRO A 156 -12.65 9.30 -9.20
N SER A 157 -12.91 8.74 -8.02
CA SER A 157 -11.83 8.34 -7.10
C SER A 157 -10.94 7.22 -7.66
N LEU A 158 -11.53 6.19 -8.27
CA LEU A 158 -10.76 5.10 -8.90
C LEU A 158 -9.95 5.61 -10.09
N LEU A 159 -10.51 6.54 -10.89
CA LEU A 159 -9.76 7.19 -11.97
C LEU A 159 -8.58 7.98 -11.42
N PHE A 160 -8.80 8.74 -10.33
CA PHE A 160 -7.74 9.49 -9.67
C PHE A 160 -6.62 8.57 -9.17
N GLN A 161 -6.97 7.49 -8.47
CA GLN A 161 -6.00 6.47 -8.06
C GLN A 161 -5.24 5.89 -9.27
N GLY A 162 -5.94 5.56 -10.36
CA GLY A 162 -5.31 5.07 -11.59
C GLY A 162 -4.30 6.04 -12.20
N VAL A 163 -4.58 7.34 -12.18
CA VAL A 163 -3.64 8.40 -12.61
C VAL A 163 -2.40 8.41 -11.72
N PHE A 164 -2.55 8.28 -10.39
CA PHE A 164 -1.42 8.21 -9.48
C PHE A 164 -0.58 6.94 -9.66
N VAL A 165 -1.22 5.78 -9.84
CA VAL A 165 -0.50 4.53 -10.20
C VAL A 165 0.33 4.77 -11.46
N LEU A 166 -0.28 5.29 -12.52
CA LEU A 166 0.42 5.57 -13.77
C LEU A 166 1.57 6.55 -13.57
N PHE A 167 1.34 7.64 -12.84
CA PHE A 167 2.36 8.64 -12.54
C PHE A 167 3.57 8.02 -11.82
N PHE A 168 3.35 7.22 -10.77
CA PHE A 168 4.45 6.60 -10.03
C PHE A 168 5.16 5.51 -10.82
N VAL A 169 4.42 4.69 -11.58
CA VAL A 169 5.02 3.69 -12.47
C VAL A 169 5.88 4.36 -13.54
N LEU A 170 5.40 5.42 -14.20
CA LEU A 170 6.19 6.17 -15.17
C LEU A 170 7.40 6.84 -14.52
N SER A 171 7.23 7.41 -13.32
CA SER A 171 8.33 8.02 -12.56
C SER A 171 9.40 7.00 -12.16
N PHE A 172 9.01 5.75 -11.90
CA PHE A 172 9.92 4.64 -11.61
C PHE A 172 10.64 4.15 -12.87
N ILE A 173 9.96 4.15 -14.03
CA ILE A 173 10.54 3.69 -15.30
C ILE A 173 11.54 4.71 -15.86
N LEU A 174 11.21 6.01 -15.79
CA LEU A 174 11.97 7.06 -16.48
C LEU A 174 13.24 7.53 -15.74
N TRP A 175 13.42 7.14 -14.47
CA TRP A 175 14.49 7.65 -13.59
C TRP A 175 15.23 6.51 -12.89
#